data_AF-A0A7S0HWI5-F1
#
_entry.id   AF-A0A7S0HWI5-F1
#
_cell.length_a   1.000
_cell.length_b   1.000
_cell.length_c   1.000
_cell.angle_alpha   90.00
_cell.angle_beta   90.00
_cell.angle_gamma   90.00
#
_symmetry.space_group_name_H-M   'P 1'
#
loop_
_entity.id
_entity.type
_entity.pdbx_description
1 polymer ?
#
loop_
_entity_poly.entity_id
_entity_poly.type
_entity_poly.pdbx_seq_one_letter_code
_entity_poly.pdbx_strand_id
1 'polypeptide(L)'
;SAGLLTARCVMAHAVHLTPSELQVCVARGTGLACCPLSNFYFSGGAFPLRRAQAAGARVGLGTDVAAGYSPSMLDACRTAVLAGKTLGWGAAAGGAEGGAA
;
A
#
# COMPACT_ATOMS: atom_id res chain seq x y z
N SER A 1 24.09 -0.44 -6.27
CA SER A 1 22.84 -0.79 -5.56
C SER A 1 23.18 -1.73 -4.41
N ALA A 2 22.39 -1.75 -3.33
CA ALA A 2 22.69 -2.58 -2.14
C ALA A 2 22.26 -4.06 -2.25
N GLY A 3 21.66 -4.49 -3.38
CA GLY A 3 21.29 -5.89 -3.61
C GLY A 3 20.09 -6.43 -2.83
N LEU A 4 19.36 -5.59 -2.10
CA LEU A 4 18.29 -6.02 -1.18
C LEU A 4 16.93 -6.28 -1.86
N LEU A 5 16.68 -5.71 -3.04
CA LEU A 5 15.45 -5.96 -3.78
C LEU A 5 15.59 -7.26 -4.57
N THR A 6 15.04 -8.34 -4.04
CA THR A 6 15.12 -9.69 -4.61
C THR A 6 13.80 -10.43 -4.43
N ALA A 7 13.65 -11.57 -5.13
CA ALA A 7 12.48 -12.44 -4.99
C ALA A 7 12.28 -13.04 -3.58
N ARG A 8 13.28 -12.92 -2.69
CA ARG A 8 13.26 -13.41 -1.31
C ARG A 8 12.96 -12.32 -0.27
N CYS A 9 12.69 -11.10 -0.71
CA CYS A 9 12.45 -9.96 0.19
C CYS A 9 11.00 -9.48 0.11
N VAL A 10 10.49 -8.98 1.23
CA VAL A 10 9.16 -8.38 1.35
C VAL A 10 9.31 -7.00 1.95
N MET A 11 8.87 -5.96 1.23
CA MET A 11 8.87 -4.57 1.70
C MET A 11 7.52 -4.26 2.35
N ALA A 12 7.53 -3.91 3.62
CA ALA A 12 6.32 -3.53 4.35
C ALA A 12 5.80 -2.15 3.92
N HIS A 13 4.49 -1.95 4.08
CA HIS A 13 3.75 -0.70 3.85
C HIS A 13 3.63 -0.28 2.39
N ALA A 14 4.76 0.05 1.75
CA ALA A 14 4.86 0.48 0.36
C ALA A 14 3.84 1.55 -0.07
N VAL A 15 3.38 2.39 0.88
CA VAL A 15 2.32 3.39 0.69
C VAL A 15 2.73 4.45 -0.34
N HIS A 16 3.99 4.87 -0.28
CA HIS A 16 4.52 6.01 -1.03
C HIS A 16 5.36 5.61 -2.25
N LEU A 17 5.31 4.35 -2.67
CA LEU A 17 6.06 3.91 -3.85
C LEU A 17 5.62 4.71 -5.08
N THR A 18 6.59 5.32 -5.74
CA THR A 18 6.40 5.91 -7.06
C THR A 18 6.16 4.80 -8.11
N PRO A 19 5.63 5.15 -9.29
CA PRO A 19 5.36 4.16 -10.32
C PRO A 19 6.63 3.46 -10.81
N SER A 20 7.75 4.20 -10.91
CA SER A 20 9.04 3.66 -11.32
C SER A 20 9.64 2.72 -10.26
N GLU A 21 9.54 3.06 -8.98
CA GLU A 21 10.02 2.17 -7.90
C GLU A 21 9.19 0.89 -7.79
N LEU A 22 7.88 0.98 -8.01
CA LEU A 22 7.01 -0.20 -8.10
C LEU A 22 7.44 -1.12 -9.24
N GLN A 23 7.77 -0.58 -10.42
CA GLN A 23 8.28 -1.38 -11.53
C GLN A 23 9.61 -2.07 -11.21
N VAL A 24 10.51 -1.41 -10.46
CA VAL A 24 11.74 -2.05 -9.99
C VAL A 24 11.43 -3.24 -9.06
N CYS A 25 10.46 -3.08 -8.15
CA CYS A 25 10.03 -4.17 -7.27
C CYS A 25 9.46 -5.35 -8.07
N VAL A 26 8.59 -5.07 -9.04
CA VAL A 26 7.98 -6.07 -9.94
C VAL A 26 9.06 -6.81 -10.73
N ALA A 27 9.94 -6.08 -11.43
CA ALA A 27 11.00 -6.66 -12.25
C ALA A 27 11.97 -7.54 -11.45
N ARG A 28 12.18 -7.23 -10.17
CA ARG A 28 13.03 -8.02 -9.25
C ARG A 28 12.27 -9.11 -8.49
N GLY A 29 10.96 -9.22 -8.69
CA GLY A 29 10.09 -10.17 -7.98
C GLY A 29 9.97 -9.89 -6.47
N THR A 30 10.26 -8.67 -6.03
CA THR A 30 10.19 -8.28 -4.61
C THR A 30 8.74 -8.28 -4.14
N GLY A 31 8.47 -8.87 -2.97
CA GLY A 31 7.14 -8.85 -2.36
C GLY A 31 6.83 -7.51 -1.71
N LEU A 32 5.55 -7.12 -1.68
CA LEU A 32 5.05 -5.97 -0.95
C LEU A 32 4.04 -6.44 0.10
N ALA A 33 4.08 -5.93 1.33
CA ALA A 33 3.11 -6.25 2.37
C ALA A 33 2.19 -5.06 2.64
N CYS A 34 0.88 -5.26 2.47
CA CYS A 34 -0.14 -4.31 2.87
C CYS A 34 -0.36 -4.43 4.39
N CYS A 35 -0.05 -3.38 5.14
CA CYS A 35 -0.22 -3.33 6.61
C CYS A 35 -1.26 -2.25 6.97
N PRO A 36 -2.55 -2.48 6.70
CA PRO A 36 -3.54 -1.41 6.57
C PRO A 36 -3.79 -0.64 7.87
N LEU A 37 -3.79 -1.30 9.03
CA LEU A 37 -4.03 -0.64 10.32
C LEU A 37 -2.86 0.28 10.70
N SER A 38 -1.63 -0.23 10.60
CA SER A 38 -0.41 0.55 10.81
C SER A 38 -0.30 1.72 9.83
N ASN A 39 -0.66 1.50 8.56
CA ASN A 39 -0.65 2.55 7.54
C ASN A 39 -1.58 3.73 7.92
N PHE A 40 -2.78 3.44 8.43
CA PHE A 40 -3.69 4.48 8.89
C PHE A 40 -3.17 5.26 10.09
N TYR A 41 -2.46 4.61 11.01
CA TYR A 41 -1.91 5.30 12.19
C TYR A 41 -0.65 6.10 11.89
N PHE A 42 0.25 5.58 11.05
CA PHE A 42 1.62 6.10 10.97
C PHE A 42 2.11 6.43 9.57
N SER A 43 1.50 5.91 8.51
CA SER A 43 1.95 6.18 7.13
C SER A 43 1.27 7.37 6.46
N GLY A 44 0.24 7.97 7.09
CA GLY A 44 -0.50 9.11 6.53
C GLY A 44 -1.25 8.78 5.23
N GLY A 45 -1.54 7.51 4.98
CA GLY A 45 -2.14 7.06 3.72
C GLY A 45 -2.47 5.57 3.71
N ALA A 46 -3.00 5.10 2.58
CA ALA A 46 -3.34 3.70 2.37
C ALA A 46 -2.49 3.10 1.24
N PHE A 47 -2.13 1.82 1.35
CA PHE A 47 -1.39 1.13 0.31
C PHE A 47 -2.26 1.00 -0.96
N PRO A 48 -1.78 1.42 -2.15
CA PRO A 48 -2.57 1.39 -3.39
C PRO A 48 -2.66 -0.02 -3.98
N LEU A 49 -3.32 -0.93 -3.27
CA LEU A 49 -3.39 -2.37 -3.55
C LEU A 49 -3.79 -2.69 -4.99
N ARG A 50 -4.87 -2.08 -5.51
CA ARG A 50 -5.34 -2.32 -6.88
C ARG A 50 -4.29 -1.93 -7.92
N ARG A 51 -3.61 -0.80 -7.71
CA ARG A 51 -2.54 -0.33 -8.61
C ARG A 51 -1.34 -1.29 -8.59
N ALA A 52 -0.94 -1.74 -7.41
CA ALA A 52 0.15 -2.70 -7.27
C ALA A 52 -0.16 -4.04 -7.94
N GLN A 53 -1.38 -4.57 -7.74
CA GLN A 53 -1.84 -5.80 -8.39
C GLN A 53 -1.90 -5.66 -9.91
N ALA A 54 -2.44 -4.55 -10.42
CA ALA A 54 -2.50 -4.28 -11.86
C ALA A 54 -1.11 -4.16 -12.50
N ALA A 55 -0.10 -3.71 -11.74
CA ALA A 55 1.29 -3.66 -12.18
C ALA A 55 2.01 -5.02 -12.11
N GLY A 56 1.36 -6.08 -11.62
CA GLY A 56 1.96 -7.42 -11.48
C GLY A 56 2.78 -7.63 -10.20
N ALA A 57 2.62 -6.78 -9.18
CA ALA A 57 3.36 -6.94 -7.93
C ALA A 57 2.90 -8.16 -7.12
N ARG A 58 3.84 -8.83 -6.48
CA ARG A 58 3.57 -9.87 -5.47
C ARG A 58 3.15 -9.17 -4.18
N VAL A 59 1.89 -9.31 -3.80
CA VAL A 59 1.34 -8.63 -2.62
C VAL A 59 0.89 -9.63 -1.56
N GLY A 60 1.29 -9.39 -0.31
CA GLY A 60 0.79 -10.06 0.89
C GLY A 60 0.11 -9.07 1.85
N LEU A 61 -0.40 -9.61 2.96
CA LEU A 61 -1.07 -8.86 4.02
C LEU A 61 -0.28 -9.02 5.33
N GLY A 62 -0.19 -7.94 6.11
CA GLY A 62 0.47 -7.93 7.42
C GLY A 62 -0.34 -7.18 8.46
N THR A 63 -0.23 -7.60 9.71
CA THR A 63 -0.82 -6.91 10.87
C THR A 63 0.05 -5.75 11.35
N ASP A 64 1.37 -5.92 11.25
CA ASP A 64 2.40 -4.98 11.71
C ASP A 64 2.25 -4.59 13.19
N VAL A 65 2.09 -5.60 14.05
CA VAL A 65 2.03 -5.39 15.50
C VAL A 65 3.39 -4.88 16.01
N ALA A 66 3.46 -3.83 16.82
CA ALA A 66 2.36 -3.14 17.52
C ALA A 66 1.91 -1.81 16.89
N ALA A 67 2.43 -1.45 15.72
CA ALA A 67 1.98 -0.26 15.01
C ALA A 67 0.51 -0.43 14.54
N GLY A 68 0.13 -1.61 14.09
CA GLY A 68 -1.26 -2.08 14.16
C GLY A 68 -1.53 -2.74 15.50
N TYR A 69 -2.59 -2.33 16.22
CA TYR A 69 -2.87 -2.89 17.54
C TYR A 69 -3.40 -4.33 17.52
N SER A 70 -3.96 -4.80 16.40
CA SER A 70 -4.58 -6.13 16.31
C SER A 70 -3.64 -7.17 15.69
N PRO A 71 -3.41 -8.32 16.35
CA PRO A 71 -2.67 -9.45 15.77
C PRO A 71 -3.53 -10.30 14.81
N SER A 72 -4.81 -9.97 14.63
CA SER A 72 -5.73 -10.76 13.81
C SER A 72 -5.55 -10.48 12.32
N MET A 73 -5.24 -11.53 11.54
CA MET A 73 -5.24 -11.44 10.09
C MET A 73 -6.64 -11.14 9.52
N LEU A 74 -7.71 -11.54 10.21
CA LEU A 74 -9.08 -11.19 9.81
C LEU A 74 -9.35 -9.69 9.96
N ASP A 75 -8.80 -9.06 11.00
CA ASP A 75 -8.89 -7.61 11.16
C ASP A 75 -8.06 -6.90 10.08
N ALA A 76 -6.86 -7.38 9.78
CA ALA A 76 -6.06 -6.88 8.66
C ALA A 76 -6.83 -6.98 7.33
N CYS A 77 -7.54 -8.09 7.07
CA CYS A 77 -8.38 -8.24 5.87
C CYS A 77 -9.50 -7.19 5.84
N ARG A 78 -10.24 -7.02 6.94
CA ARG A 78 -11.33 -6.03 7.05
C ARG A 78 -10.81 -4.61 6.82
N THR A 79 -9.70 -4.24 7.45
CA THR A 79 -9.12 -2.90 7.30
C THR A 79 -8.56 -2.67 5.90
N ALA A 80 -8.02 -3.70 5.22
CA ALA A 80 -7.56 -3.59 3.83
C ALA A 80 -8.72 -3.24 2.85
N VAL A 81 -9.91 -3.83 3.06
CA VAL A 81 -11.11 -3.50 2.26
C VAL A 81 -11.48 -2.02 2.44
N LEU A 82 -11.48 -1.53 3.68
CA LEU A 82 -11.77 -0.13 3.99
C LEU A 82 -10.71 0.81 3.38
N ALA A 83 -9.43 0.49 3.54
CA ALA A 83 -8.31 1.23 2.95
C ALA A 83 -8.41 1.33 1.41
N GLY A 84 -8.88 0.28 0.74
CA GLY A 84 -9.11 0.28 -0.70
C GLY A 84 -10.24 1.23 -1.17
N LYS A 85 -11.13 1.66 -0.26
CA LYS A 85 -12.20 2.63 -0.53
C LYS A 85 -11.76 4.06 -0.24
N THR A 86 -10.96 4.30 0.80
CA THR A 86 -10.50 5.65 1.17
C THR A 86 -9.66 6.32 0.09
N LEU A 87 -8.85 5.54 -0.65
CA LEU A 87 -8.08 6.04 -1.80
C LEU A 87 -8.95 6.64 -2.92
N GLY A 88 -10.23 6.25 -3.01
CA GLY A 88 -11.17 6.83 -3.98
C GLY A 88 -11.80 8.14 -3.52
N TRP A 89 -11.82 8.42 -2.20
CA TRP A 89 -12.45 9.63 -1.66
C TRP A 89 -11.61 10.89 -1.90
N GLY A 90 -10.29 10.81 -1.83
CA GLY A 90 -9.41 11.96 -2.13
C GLY A 90 -9.49 12.41 -3.59
N ALA A 91 -9.63 11.46 -4.53
CA ALA A 91 -9.78 11.76 -5.95
C ALA A 91 -11.15 12.39 -6.30
N ALA A 92 -12.20 12.07 -5.53
CA ALA A 92 -13.53 12.65 -5.72
C ALA A 92 -13.66 14.07 -5.12
N ALA A 93 -12.95 14.35 -4.03
CA ALA A 93 -12.99 15.66 -3.36
C ALA A 93 -12.22 16.77 -4.11
N GLY A 94 -11.19 16.41 -4.91
CA GLY A 94 -10.40 17.37 -5.69
C GLY A 94 -11.04 17.87 -6.99
N GLY A 95 -12.26 17.45 -7.32
CA GLY A 95 -12.95 17.82 -8.56
C GLY A 95 -13.73 19.14 -8.51
N ALA A 96 -13.72 19.87 -7.39
CA ALA A 96 -14.57 21.05 -7.19
C ALA A 96 -13.85 22.41 -7.19
N GLU A 97 -12.51 22.48 -7.27
CA GLU A 97 -11.77 23.75 -7.21
C GLU A 97 -10.93 24.05 -8.46
N GLY A 98 -11.53 23.87 -9.64
CA GLY A 98 -10.87 24.15 -10.92
C GLY A 98 -11.75 24.94 -11.88
N GLY A 99 -12.28 26.09 -11.44
CA GLY A 99 -13.06 26.98 -12.29
C GLY A 99 -13.10 28.41 -11.77
N ALA A 100 -12.07 29.21 -12.08
CA ALA A 100 -12.17 30.62 -12.48
C ALA A 100 -10.79 31.31 -12.40
N ALA A 101 -10.49 32.06 -13.47
CA ALA A 101 -9.43 33.06 -13.68
C ALA A 101 -8.01 32.55 -13.92
#